data_AF-A0A4U0XCT6-F1
#
_entry.id   AF-A0A4U0XCT6-F1
#
_cell.length_a   1.000
_cell.length_b   1.000
_cell.length_c   1.000
_cell.angle_alpha   90.00
_cell.angle_beta   90.00
_cell.angle_gamma   90.00
#
_symmetry.space_group_name_H-M   'P 1'
#
loop_
_entity.id
_entity.type
_entity.pdbx_description
1 polymer ?
#
loop_
_entity_poly.entity_id
_entity_poly.type
_entity_poly.pdbx_seq_one_letter_code
_entity_poly.pdbx_strand_id
1 'polypeptide(L)'
;MASALRPTLLRQALAAPSSRLTTSALPAFRSQQHFLRRAPLALQQATFQTSSKRAILPPLPQRMEGTVNDAVHLPPSDPSHGNYHWTFERLISAAILPITIAPFAAGSLSPLLDGTFIGLII
;
A
#
# COMPACT_ATOMS: atom_id res chain seq x y z
N MET A 1 20.43 -23.66 54.34
CA MET A 1 20.82 -23.69 52.92
C MET A 1 21.66 -22.46 52.62
N ALA A 2 22.56 -22.53 51.62
CA ALA A 2 23.81 -21.77 51.64
C ALA A 2 23.72 -20.29 51.24
N SER A 3 24.36 -19.45 52.07
CA SER A 3 24.98 -18.16 51.74
C SER A 3 26.38 -18.45 51.17
N ALA A 4 27.10 -17.64 50.39
CA ALA A 4 26.93 -16.44 49.58
C ALA A 4 28.35 -16.11 49.03
N LEU A 5 28.47 -15.10 48.16
CA LEU A 5 29.72 -14.34 47.87
C LEU A 5 30.89 -15.03 47.12
N ARG A 6 31.23 -14.43 45.96
CA ARG A 6 32.58 -14.36 45.31
C ARG A 6 33.50 -13.44 46.19
N PRO A 7 34.85 -13.26 45.97
CA PRO A 7 35.58 -13.33 44.69
C PRO A 7 37.12 -13.65 44.70
N THR A 8 37.75 -13.48 43.52
CA THR A 8 39.18 -13.11 43.24
C THR A 8 40.37 -13.88 43.81
N LEU A 9 41.33 -14.19 42.91
CA LEU A 9 42.76 -13.78 42.86
C LEU A 9 43.53 -14.84 42.02
N LEU A 10 44.67 -14.65 41.34
CA LEU A 10 45.41 -13.58 40.67
C LEU A 10 46.80 -14.21 40.33
N ARG A 11 47.33 -13.98 39.12
CA ARG A 11 48.78 -13.87 38.78
C ARG A 11 49.70 -15.11 38.56
N GLN A 12 50.12 -15.25 37.28
CA GLN A 12 51.48 -15.47 36.70
C GLN A 12 52.45 -16.59 37.19
N ALA A 13 53.03 -17.32 36.21
CA ALA A 13 54.48 -17.49 35.97
C ALA A 13 54.69 -18.18 34.59
N LEU A 14 55.32 -17.55 33.59
CA LEU A 14 56.76 -17.59 33.23
C LEU A 14 57.29 -18.93 32.65
N ALA A 15 57.55 -18.95 31.33
CA ALA A 15 58.69 -19.65 30.71
C ALA A 15 58.93 -19.14 29.27
N ALA A 16 60.18 -18.81 28.94
CA ALA A 16 60.65 -18.54 27.58
C ALA A 16 61.97 -19.29 27.35
N PRO A 17 62.23 -19.78 26.12
CA PRO A 17 63.42 -19.36 25.36
C PRO A 17 63.09 -19.15 23.86
N SER A 18 63.63 -18.19 23.10
CA SER A 18 65.04 -17.78 22.85
C SER A 18 65.79 -18.61 21.80
N SER A 19 65.68 -18.24 20.52
CA SER A 19 66.68 -18.58 19.48
C SER A 19 66.76 -17.55 18.32
N ARG A 20 67.64 -16.56 18.49
CA ARG A 20 68.61 -16.03 17.49
C ARG A 20 68.56 -16.70 16.09
N LEU A 21 68.31 -16.01 14.97
CA LEU A 21 69.25 -15.25 14.08
C LEU A 21 68.48 -14.95 12.74
N THR A 22 68.84 -14.08 11.79
CA THR A 22 70.00 -13.18 11.52
C THR A 22 69.51 -11.88 10.84
N THR A 23 70.38 -10.88 10.61
CA THR A 23 70.08 -9.66 9.83
C THR A 23 70.67 -9.71 8.40
N SER A 24 69.88 -9.36 7.38
CA SER A 24 70.39 -8.81 6.11
C SER A 24 69.42 -7.75 5.58
N ALA A 25 69.87 -6.50 5.55
CA ALA A 25 69.04 -5.36 5.13
C ALA A 25 69.20 -5.10 3.63
N LEU A 26 68.09 -4.97 2.91
CA LEU A 26 68.03 -4.37 1.58
C LEU A 26 67.19 -3.09 1.66
N PRO A 27 67.66 -1.96 1.08
CA PRO A 27 67.01 -0.66 1.27
C PRO A 27 65.87 -0.40 0.28
N ALA A 28 65.02 0.54 0.68
CA ALA A 28 64.16 1.38 -0.17
C ALA A 28 63.18 0.70 -1.15
N PHE A 29 61.88 0.80 -0.83
CA PHE A 29 60.93 1.59 -1.64
C PHE A 29 59.66 1.84 -0.81
N ARG A 30 59.74 2.73 0.18
CA ARG A 30 58.56 3.19 0.92
C ARG A 30 57.85 4.26 0.10
N SER A 31 56.99 3.84 -0.82
CA SER A 31 56.11 4.74 -1.54
C SER A 31 55.27 5.53 -0.52
N GLN A 32 55.57 6.81 -0.36
CA GLN A 32 54.72 7.77 0.36
C GLN A 32 53.47 8.00 -0.49
N GLN A 33 52.58 7.01 -0.51
CA GLN A 33 51.22 7.18 -1.01
C GLN A 33 50.51 8.12 -0.05
N HIS A 34 50.63 9.42 -0.32
CA HIS A 34 49.72 10.43 0.18
C HIS A 34 48.32 10.11 -0.36
N PHE A 35 47.65 9.16 0.29
CA PHE A 35 46.21 9.02 0.19
C PHE A 35 45.62 10.36 0.62
N LEU A 36 45.30 11.19 -0.37
CA LEU A 36 44.36 12.29 -0.21
C LEU A 36 43.07 11.64 0.28
N ARG A 37 42.90 11.64 1.60
CA ARG A 37 41.73 11.12 2.29
C ARG A 37 40.58 12.07 2.01
N ARG A 38 40.10 12.02 0.77
CA ARG A 38 38.90 12.71 0.29
C ARG A 38 37.77 12.17 1.16
N ALA A 39 37.47 12.90 2.24
CA ALA A 39 36.35 12.58 3.08
C ALA A 39 35.13 12.46 2.15
N PRO A 40 34.33 11.39 2.25
CA PRO A 40 33.07 11.38 1.55
C PRO A 40 32.30 12.60 2.05
N LEU A 41 31.99 13.52 1.13
CA LEU A 41 30.97 14.53 1.36
C LEU A 41 29.68 13.74 1.59
N ALA A 42 29.38 13.50 2.86
CA ALA A 42 28.15 12.87 3.29
C ALA A 42 27.03 13.83 2.95
N LEU A 43 26.49 13.69 1.72
CA LEU A 43 25.33 14.43 1.28
C LEU A 43 24.18 14.01 2.18
N GLN A 44 23.93 14.80 3.24
CA GLN A 44 22.76 14.63 4.10
C GLN A 44 21.51 14.89 3.26
N GLN A 45 21.00 13.85 2.61
CA GLN A 45 19.65 13.85 2.07
C GLN A 45 18.69 13.94 3.26
N ALA A 46 18.34 15.18 3.62
CA ALA A 46 17.22 15.47 4.49
C ALA A 46 15.93 15.06 3.74
N THR A 47 15.54 13.79 3.88
CA THR A 47 14.25 13.32 3.39
C THR A 47 13.18 13.87 4.33
N PHE A 48 12.51 14.94 3.89
CA PHE A 48 11.42 15.59 4.63
C PHE A 48 10.15 14.73 4.67
N GLN A 49 10.22 13.62 5.40
CA GLN A 49 9.07 12.77 5.70
C GLN A 49 8.32 13.38 6.89
N THR A 50 7.34 14.22 6.60
CA THR A 50 6.51 14.90 7.62
C THR A 50 5.52 13.98 8.31
N SER A 51 5.24 12.80 7.73
CA SER A 51 4.36 11.79 8.30
C SER A 51 5.13 10.77 9.13
N SER A 52 4.70 10.55 10.38
CA SER A 52 5.23 9.49 11.22
C SER A 52 4.95 8.11 10.60
N LYS A 53 5.98 7.24 10.52
CA LYS A 53 5.85 5.88 9.98
C LYS A 53 4.94 5.03 10.88
N ARG A 54 3.63 5.03 10.58
CA ARG A 54 2.63 4.25 11.32
C ARG A 54 2.66 2.80 10.84
N ALA A 55 2.68 1.86 11.78
CA ALA A 55 2.48 0.45 11.46
C ALA A 55 1.02 0.25 11.05
N ILE A 56 0.78 0.12 9.75
CA ILE A 56 -0.49 -0.41 9.22
C ILE A 56 -0.53 -1.90 9.57
N LEU A 57 -1.73 -2.44 9.80
CA LEU A 57 -1.93 -3.87 10.00
C LEU A 57 -1.30 -4.68 8.85
N PRO A 58 -0.78 -5.90 9.11
CA PRO A 58 -0.36 -6.77 8.02
C PRO A 58 -1.52 -7.00 7.04
N PRO A 59 -1.25 -7.19 5.74
CA PRO A 59 -2.30 -7.45 4.77
C PRO A 59 -3.12 -8.68 5.19
N LEU A 60 -4.43 -8.62 4.97
CA LEU A 60 -5.31 -9.77 5.17
C LEU A 60 -4.87 -10.94 4.27
N PRO A 61 -5.20 -12.20 4.63
CA PRO A 61 -4.86 -13.36 3.83
C PRO A 61 -5.34 -13.22 2.38
N GLN A 62 -4.40 -13.17 1.43
CA GLN A 62 -4.71 -13.11 0.01
C GLN A 62 -5.01 -14.52 -0.50
N ARG A 63 -6.29 -14.85 -0.66
CA ARG A 63 -6.73 -16.09 -1.30
C ARG A 63 -6.97 -15.83 -2.79
N MET A 64 -6.11 -16.39 -3.63
CA MET A 64 -6.41 -16.56 -5.05
C MET A 64 -7.38 -17.73 -5.19
N GLU A 65 -8.50 -17.55 -5.88
CA GLU A 65 -9.40 -18.63 -6.26
C GLU A 65 -9.23 -18.90 -7.76
N GLY A 66 -8.73 -20.10 -8.10
CA GLY A 66 -8.35 -20.49 -9.45
C GLY A 66 -6.88 -20.20 -9.82
N THR A 67 -6.53 -20.55 -11.05
CA THR A 67 -5.23 -20.34 -11.70
C THR A 67 -5.29 -19.17 -12.70
N VAL A 68 -4.13 -18.77 -13.25
CA VAL A 68 -4.02 -17.74 -14.30
C VAL A 68 -4.83 -18.07 -15.56
N ASN A 69 -5.12 -19.36 -15.79
CA ASN A 69 -5.87 -19.84 -16.97
C ASN A 69 -7.35 -20.12 -16.66
N ASP A 70 -7.79 -19.98 -15.41
CA ASP A 70 -9.16 -20.29 -15.02
C ASP A 70 -10.07 -19.08 -15.31
N ALA A 71 -11.26 -19.33 -15.85
CA ALA A 71 -12.22 -18.27 -16.09
C ALA A 71 -12.73 -17.69 -14.76
N VAL A 72 -12.88 -16.36 -14.70
CA VAL A 72 -13.45 -15.71 -13.52
C VAL A 72 -14.89 -16.19 -13.30
N HIS A 73 -15.19 -16.65 -12.08
CA HIS A 73 -16.55 -16.98 -11.69
C HIS A 73 -17.36 -15.69 -11.54
N LEU A 74 -18.14 -15.37 -12.57
CA LEU A 74 -19.11 -14.28 -12.51
C LEU A 74 -20.31 -14.71 -11.64
N PRO A 75 -20.84 -13.83 -10.77
CA PRO A 75 -22.11 -14.09 -10.11
C PRO A 75 -23.24 -14.17 -11.15
N PRO A 76 -24.34 -14.88 -10.86
CA PRO A 76 -25.51 -14.88 -11.74
C PRO A 76 -26.01 -13.44 -11.94
N SER A 77 -26.33 -13.08 -13.18
CA SER A 77 -26.85 -11.76 -13.52
C SER A 77 -28.24 -11.56 -12.93
N ASP A 78 -28.40 -10.60 -12.03
CA ASP A 78 -29.70 -10.21 -11.48
C ASP A 78 -30.15 -8.86 -12.05
N PRO A 79 -31.39 -8.73 -12.57
CA PRO A 79 -31.89 -7.54 -13.26
C PRO A 79 -31.99 -6.28 -12.38
N SER A 80 -31.92 -6.40 -11.04
CA SER A 80 -31.83 -5.25 -10.13
C SER A 80 -30.55 -4.43 -10.30
N HIS A 81 -29.46 -5.02 -10.82
CA HIS A 81 -28.18 -4.35 -11.03
C HIS A 81 -28.15 -3.37 -12.23
N GLY A 82 -29.30 -3.04 -12.82
CA GLY A 82 -29.42 -1.95 -13.80
C GLY A 82 -30.49 -2.15 -14.86
N ASN A 83 -30.88 -3.38 -15.17
CA ASN A 83 -31.88 -3.68 -16.21
C ASN A 83 -33.26 -3.07 -15.86
N TYR A 84 -33.70 -3.24 -14.62
CA TYR A 84 -34.96 -2.63 -14.14
C TYR A 84 -34.90 -1.10 -14.14
N HIS A 85 -33.79 -0.50 -13.71
CA HIS A 85 -33.61 0.95 -13.72
C HIS A 85 -33.70 1.52 -15.15
N TRP A 86 -32.97 0.92 -16.09
CA TRP A 86 -33.01 1.31 -17.51
C TRP A 86 -34.42 1.18 -18.10
N THR A 87 -35.08 0.04 -17.89
CA THR A 87 -36.43 -0.23 -18.41
C THR A 87 -37.46 0.76 -17.83
N PHE A 88 -37.38 1.04 -16.52
CA PHE A 88 -38.23 1.99 -15.81
C PHE A 88 -38.08 3.41 -16.38
N GLU A 89 -36.85 3.90 -16.58
CA GLU A 89 -36.61 5.20 -17.21
C GLU A 89 -37.21 5.29 -18.61
N ARG A 90 -37.06 4.24 -19.43
CA ARG A 90 -37.61 4.23 -20.79
C ARG A 90 -39.14 4.23 -20.77
N LEU A 91 -39.75 3.50 -19.83
CA LEU A 91 -41.21 3.47 -19.64
C LEU A 91 -41.76 4.83 -19.22
N ILE A 92 -41.15 5.49 -18.23
CA ILE A 92 -41.54 6.85 -17.82
C ILE A 92 -41.37 7.84 -18.97
N SER A 93 -40.22 7.80 -19.66
CA SER A 93 -39.95 8.68 -20.82
C SER A 93 -41.02 8.53 -21.92
N ALA A 94 -41.44 7.29 -22.20
CA ALA A 94 -42.48 7.01 -23.17
C ALA A 94 -43.89 7.41 -22.67
N ALA A 95 -44.17 7.30 -21.37
CA ALA A 95 -45.46 7.66 -20.77
C ALA A 95 -45.69 9.17 -20.66
N ILE A 96 -44.62 9.97 -20.45
CA ILE A 96 -44.70 11.43 -20.37
C ILE A 96 -45.13 12.06 -21.71
N LEU A 97 -44.73 11.48 -22.86
CA LEU A 97 -45.09 12.00 -24.19
C LEU A 97 -46.61 12.14 -24.42
N PRO A 98 -47.45 11.10 -24.31
CA PRO A 98 -48.90 11.27 -24.46
C PRO A 98 -49.51 12.14 -23.36
N ILE A 99 -48.99 12.08 -22.12
CA ILE A 99 -49.52 12.88 -21.00
C ILE A 99 -49.30 14.38 -21.22
N THR A 100 -48.18 14.80 -21.79
CA THR A 100 -47.93 16.22 -22.14
C THR A 100 -48.80 16.74 -23.29
N ILE A 101 -49.30 15.86 -24.16
CA ILE A 101 -50.20 16.21 -25.28
C ILE A 101 -51.68 16.23 -24.83
N ALA A 102 -52.05 15.36 -23.89
CA ALA A 102 -53.45 15.12 -23.51
C ALA A 102 -54.26 16.39 -23.11
N PRO A 103 -53.73 17.40 -22.38
CA PRO A 103 -54.47 18.63 -22.08
C PRO A 103 -54.93 19.41 -23.31
N PHE A 104 -54.19 19.35 -24.42
CA PHE A 104 -54.53 20.02 -25.67
C PHE A 104 -55.61 19.28 -26.47
N ALA A 105 -55.76 17.97 -26.27
CA ALA A 105 -56.74 17.13 -26.96
C ALA A 105 -58.06 16.96 -26.17
N ALA A 106 -57.99 16.93 -24.83
CA ALA A 106 -59.13 16.64 -23.96
C ALA A 106 -59.66 17.85 -23.17
N GLY A 107 -58.92 18.96 -23.12
CA GLY A 107 -59.22 20.12 -22.28
C GLY A 107 -58.46 20.14 -20.95
N SER A 108 -58.46 21.29 -20.28
CA SER A 108 -57.47 21.65 -19.25
C SER A 108 -57.83 21.32 -17.79
N LEU A 109 -58.79 20.43 -17.54
CA LEU A 109 -59.32 20.17 -16.19
C LEU A 109 -59.47 18.67 -15.93
N SER A 110 -58.39 18.04 -15.48
CA SER A 110 -58.40 16.65 -15.02
C SER A 110 -57.41 16.47 -13.86
N PRO A 111 -57.85 16.61 -12.60
CA PRO A 111 -56.96 16.51 -11.43
C PRO A 111 -56.21 15.18 -11.33
N LEU A 112 -56.74 14.10 -11.90
CA LEU A 112 -56.06 12.81 -12.00
C LEU A 112 -54.92 12.84 -13.03
N LEU A 113 -55.09 13.51 -14.18
CA LEU A 113 -54.04 13.69 -15.17
C LEU A 113 -52.95 14.59 -14.61
N ASP A 114 -53.32 15.70 -13.98
CA ASP A 114 -52.39 16.66 -13.36
C ASP A 114 -51.55 15.97 -12.26
N GLY A 115 -52.21 15.22 -11.37
CA GLY A 115 -51.53 14.42 -10.33
C GLY A 115 -50.63 13.32 -10.90
N THR A 116 -51.03 12.65 -11.99
CA THR A 116 -50.22 11.64 -12.67
C THR A 116 -49.00 12.27 -13.34
N PHE A 117 -49.16 13.43 -13.98
CA PHE A 117 -48.05 14.15 -14.61
C PHE A 117 -47.03 14.61 -13.57
N ILE A 118 -47.50 15.22 -12.46
CA ILE A 118 -46.65 15.62 -11.33
C ILE A 118 -45.88 14.42 -10.76
N GLY A 119 -46.56 13.28 -10.54
CA GLY A 119 -45.94 12.06 -10.00
C GLY A 119 -44.97 11.33 -10.95
N LEU A 120 -44.86 11.76 -12.22
CA LEU A 120 -43.90 11.22 -13.19
C LEU A 120 -42.67 12.12 -13.40
N ILE A 121 -42.67 13.35 -12.86
CA ILE A 121 -41.60 14.35 -13.06
C ILE A 121 -40.88 14.77 -11.76
N ILE A 122 -41.29 14.23 -10.61
CA ILE A 122 -40.72 14.47 -9.27
C ILE A 122 -40.26 13.13 -8.68
#